data_AF-A0A1C3NDC1-F1
#
_entry.id   AF-A0A1C3NDC1-F1
#
_cell.length_a   1.000
_cell.length_b   1.000
_cell.length_c   1.000
_cell.angle_alpha   90.00
_cell.angle_beta   90.00
_cell.angle_gamma   90.00
#
_symmetry.space_group_name_H-M   'P 1'
#
loop_
_entity.id
_entity.type
_entity.pdbx_description
1 polymer ?
#
loop_
_entity_poly.entity_id
_entity_poly.type
_entity_poly.pdbx_seq_one_letter_code
_entity_poly.pdbx_strand_id
1 'polypeptide(L)'
;MSTADPTTTIGLTTISRTVASLAVGVVHTLERAVVGEGRMRTARGNAWEAVCADRARADRRAELDRMVAQLAADRRQRERQPVS
;
A
#
# COMPACT_ATOMS: atom_id res chain seq x y z
N MET A 1 -27.81 29.80 -45.74
CA MET A 1 -26.95 28.80 -45.05
C MET A 1 -26.25 29.51 -43.91
N SER A 2 -26.65 29.25 -42.67
CA SER A 2 -26.02 29.86 -41.49
C SER A 2 -24.77 29.06 -41.17
N THR A 3 -23.60 29.66 -41.39
CA THR A 3 -22.32 29.10 -40.99
C THR A 3 -22.22 29.19 -39.48
N ALA A 4 -22.36 28.05 -38.80
CA ALA A 4 -22.09 27.96 -37.37
C ALA A 4 -20.62 28.33 -37.14
N ASP A 5 -20.41 29.39 -36.37
CA ASP A 5 -19.09 29.95 -36.11
C ASP A 5 -18.26 28.94 -35.28
N PRO A 6 -17.08 28.50 -35.75
CA PRO A 6 -16.23 27.54 -35.03
C PRO A 6 -15.72 28.09 -33.68
N THR A 7 -15.85 29.40 -33.47
CA THR A 7 -15.43 30.14 -32.28
C THR A 7 -16.25 29.79 -31.04
N THR A 8 -17.53 29.45 -31.17
CA THR A 8 -18.42 29.17 -30.03
C THR A 8 -18.16 27.79 -29.40
N THR A 9 -17.79 26.79 -30.21
CA THR A 9 -17.49 25.43 -29.72
C THR A 9 -16.18 25.37 -28.93
N ILE A 10 -15.19 26.20 -29.30
CA ILE A 10 -13.90 26.30 -28.60
C ILE A 10 -14.08 26.99 -27.23
N GLY A 11 -14.97 27.99 -27.12
CA GLY A 11 -15.26 28.68 -25.86
C GLY A 11 -15.89 27.78 -24.80
N LEU A 12 -16.96 27.05 -25.15
CA LEU A 12 -17.65 26.15 -24.22
C LEU A 12 -16.78 24.96 -23.80
N THR A 13 -16.13 24.28 -24.75
CA THR A 13 -15.29 23.09 -24.42
C THR A 13 -14.06 23.44 -23.60
N THR A 14 -13.44 24.60 -23.86
CA THR A 14 -12.30 25.07 -23.07
C THR A 14 -12.75 25.48 -21.67
N ILE A 15 -13.83 26.27 -21.53
CA ILE A 15 -14.40 26.64 -20.23
C ILE A 15 -14.80 25.39 -19.44
N SER A 16 -15.46 24.42 -20.08
CA SER A 16 -15.82 23.15 -19.45
C SER A 16 -14.61 22.36 -18.97
N ARG A 17 -13.50 22.34 -19.74
CA ARG A 17 -12.26 21.69 -19.32
C ARG A 17 -11.63 22.38 -18.12
N THR A 18 -11.62 23.71 -18.09
CA THR A 18 -11.09 24.47 -16.95
C THR A 18 -11.91 24.24 -15.69
N VAL A 19 -13.24 24.29 -15.81
CA VAL A 19 -14.17 24.00 -14.69
C VAL A 19 -14.00 22.56 -14.21
N ALA A 20 -13.90 21.60 -15.12
CA ALA A 20 -13.65 20.21 -14.76
C ALA A 20 -12.31 20.04 -14.03
N SER A 21 -11.23 20.69 -14.51
CA SER A 21 -9.92 20.64 -13.86
C SER A 21 -9.93 21.26 -12.46
N LEU A 22 -10.67 22.36 -12.26
CA LEU A 22 -10.82 22.99 -10.95
C LEU A 22 -11.65 22.11 -10.00
N ALA A 23 -12.74 21.51 -10.49
CA ALA A 23 -13.58 20.60 -9.71
C ALA A 23 -12.79 19.37 -9.22
N VAL A 24 -11.87 18.84 -10.02
CA VAL A 24 -10.99 17.72 -9.62
C VAL A 24 -10.15 18.08 -8.39
N GLY A 25 -9.59 19.30 -8.32
CA GLY A 25 -8.82 19.73 -7.15
C GLY A 25 -9.65 19.85 -5.87
N VAL A 26 -10.91 20.30 -6.00
CA VAL A 26 -11.85 20.42 -4.88
C VAL A 26 -12.28 19.05 -4.37
N VAL A 27 -12.63 18.13 -5.28
CA VAL A 27 -12.99 16.74 -4.91
C VAL A 27 -11.83 16.06 -4.19
N HIS A 28 -10.61 16.19 -4.72
CA HIS A 28 -9.43 15.58 -4.10
C HIS A 28 -9.16 16.11 -2.68
N THR A 29 -9.36 17.42 -2.47
CA THR A 29 -9.19 18.04 -1.15
C THR A 29 -10.28 17.58 -0.17
N LEU A 30 -11.52 17.46 -0.65
CA LEU A 30 -12.64 16.96 0.16
C LEU A 30 -12.47 15.49 0.53
N GLU A 31 -12.03 14.65 -0.40
CA GLU A 31 -11.70 13.25 -0.10
C GLU A 31 -10.64 13.15 1.00
N ARG A 32 -9.59 13.98 0.95
CA ARG A 32 -8.55 14.03 2.00
C ARG A 32 -9.10 14.51 3.34
N ALA A 33 -9.97 15.51 3.34
CA ALA A 33 -10.58 16.03 4.56
C ALA A 33 -11.55 15.01 5.22
N VAL A 34 -12.34 14.29 4.42
CA VAL A 34 -13.35 13.33 4.91
C VAL A 34 -12.73 11.99 5.31
N VAL A 35 -11.88 11.42 4.43
CA VAL A 35 -11.20 10.15 4.70
C VAL A 35 -10.14 10.34 5.79
N GLY A 36 -9.47 11.49 5.81
CA GLY A 36 -8.38 11.78 6.73
C GLY A 36 -7.05 11.19 6.26
N GLU A 37 -5.96 11.92 6.52
CA GLU A 37 -4.64 11.62 5.96
C GLU A 37 -4.15 10.19 6.24
N GLY A 38 -4.39 9.70 7.46
CA GLY A 38 -3.96 8.37 7.89
C GLY A 38 -4.79 7.21 7.32
N ARG A 39 -5.94 7.49 6.68
CA ARG A 39 -6.82 6.45 6.10
C ARG A 39 -6.79 6.46 4.56
N MET A 40 -6.06 7.38 3.94
CA MET A 40 -5.83 7.34 2.50
C MET A 40 -4.83 6.23 2.14
N ARG A 41 -5.27 5.27 1.32
CA ARG A 41 -4.42 4.23 0.75
C ARG A 41 -3.50 4.83 -0.30
N THR A 42 -2.31 5.26 0.12
CA THR A 42 -1.25 5.72 -0.78
C THR A 42 -0.37 4.55 -1.20
N ALA A 43 0.26 4.64 -2.37
CA ALA A 43 1.24 3.64 -2.81
C ALA A 43 2.36 3.46 -1.76
N ARG A 44 2.82 4.56 -1.15
CA ARG A 44 3.79 4.56 -0.05
C ARG A 44 3.27 3.84 1.20
N GLY A 45 2.02 4.08 1.59
CA GLY A 45 1.39 3.43 2.74
C GLY A 45 1.27 1.92 2.55
N ASN A 46 0.79 1.49 1.39
CA ASN A 46 0.67 0.07 1.05
C ASN A 46 2.03 -0.64 1.05
N ALA A 47 3.06 0.02 0.49
CA ALA A 47 4.42 -0.53 0.50
C ALA A 47 4.96 -0.69 1.93
N TRP A 48 4.69 0.28 2.81
CA TRP A 48 5.11 0.20 4.20
C TRP A 48 4.39 -0.92 4.96
N GLU A 49 3.09 -1.10 4.75
CA GLU A 49 2.33 -2.22 5.33
C GLU A 49 2.90 -3.58 4.90
N ALA A 50 3.27 -3.73 3.62
CA ALA A 50 3.89 -4.94 3.11
C ALA A 50 5.24 -5.23 3.79
N VAL A 51 6.09 -4.20 3.97
CA VAL A 51 7.37 -4.33 4.68
C VAL A 51 7.15 -4.74 6.13
N CYS A 52 6.18 -4.15 6.83
CA CYS A 52 5.85 -4.54 8.20
C CYS A 52 5.39 -6.01 8.28
N ALA A 53 4.57 -6.46 7.32
CA ALA A 53 4.16 -7.85 7.24
C ALA A 53 5.34 -8.80 6.98
N ASP A 54 6.30 -8.40 6.13
CA ASP A 54 7.49 -9.19 5.85
C ASP A 54 8.42 -9.29 7.06
N ARG A 55 8.61 -8.19 7.79
CA ARG A 55 9.36 -8.22 9.07
C ARG A 55 8.70 -9.17 10.07
N ALA A 56 7.38 -9.08 10.25
CA ALA A 56 6.66 -9.99 11.14
C ALA A 56 6.71 -11.47 10.68
N ARG A 57 6.83 -11.74 9.38
CA ARG A 57 7.09 -13.10 8.87
C ARG A 57 8.52 -13.54 9.18
N ALA A 58 9.50 -12.67 9.03
CA ALA A 58 10.90 -12.96 9.33
C ALA A 58 11.11 -13.27 10.82
N ASP A 59 10.49 -12.49 11.71
CA ASP A 59 10.58 -12.70 13.15
C ASP A 59 10.00 -14.07 13.56
N ARG A 60 8.85 -14.44 12.98
CA ARG A 60 8.26 -15.76 13.20
C ARG A 60 9.13 -16.90 12.69
N ARG A 61 9.79 -16.74 11.53
CA ARG A 61 10.74 -17.73 11.01
C ARG A 61 11.93 -17.88 11.95
N ALA A 62 12.49 -16.77 12.43
CA ALA A 62 13.61 -16.79 13.35
C ALA A 62 13.27 -17.47 14.70
N GLU A 63 12.03 -17.34 15.18
CA GLU A 63 11.57 -18.08 16.37
C GLU A 63 11.50 -19.59 16.09
N LEU A 64 10.91 -20.00 14.96
CA LEU A 64 10.84 -21.41 14.57
C LEU A 64 12.24 -22.02 14.39
N ASP A 65 13.15 -21.29 13.74
CA ASP A 65 14.53 -21.74 13.54
C ASP A 65 15.24 -21.97 14.88
N ARG A 66 15.00 -21.11 15.88
CA ARG A 66 15.51 -21.30 17.25
C ARG A 66 14.95 -22.56 17.91
N MET A 67 13.64 -22.79 17.83
CA MET A 67 13.02 -24.00 18.39
C MET A 67 13.54 -25.27 17.71
N VAL A 68 13.68 -25.27 16.39
CA VAL A 68 14.22 -26.41 15.62
C VAL A 68 15.68 -26.66 15.99
N ALA A 69 16.49 -25.61 16.12
CA ALA A 69 17.89 -25.74 16.53
C ALA A 69 18.03 -26.37 17.93
N GLN A 70 17.17 -25.95 18.87
CA GLN A 70 17.13 -26.53 20.22
C GLN A 70 16.74 -28.01 20.18
N LEU A 71 15.66 -28.36 19.47
CA LEU A 71 15.22 -29.74 19.33
C LEU A 71 16.32 -30.63 18.71
N ALA A 72 17.01 -30.13 17.68
CA ALA A 72 18.12 -30.82 17.05
C ALA A 72 19.35 -30.98 17.97
N ALA A 73 19.59 -30.03 18.87
CA ALA A 73 20.65 -30.13 19.88
C ALA A 73 20.29 -31.20 20.93
N ASP A 74 19.06 -31.20 21.45
CA ASP A 74 18.58 -32.19 22.43
C ASP A 74 18.60 -33.61 21.88
N ARG A 75 18.22 -33.77 20.61
CA ARG A 75 18.34 -35.06 19.91
C ARG A 75 19.79 -35.55 19.85
N ARG A 76 20.72 -34.68 19.43
CA ARG A 76 22.16 -35.01 19.38
C ARG A 76 22.73 -35.36 20.76
N GLN A 77 22.26 -34.71 21.82
CA GLN A 77 22.67 -35.03 23.19
C GLN A 77 22.20 -36.42 23.60
N ARG A 78 20.94 -36.78 23.33
CA ARG A 78 20.40 -38.12 23.60
C ARG A 78 21.15 -39.22 22.85
N GLU A 79 21.46 -39.00 21.57
CA GLU A 79 22.23 -39.96 20.76
C GLU A 79 23.66 -40.17 21.28
N ARG A 80 24.23 -39.20 22.00
CA ARG A 80 25.58 -39.28 22.58
C ARG A 80 25.62 -39.89 23.98
N GLN A 81 24.48 -40.10 24.63
CA GLN A 81 24.43 -40.66 25.98
C GLN A 81 24.44 -42.19 25.87
N PRO A 82 25.52 -42.88 26.29
CA PRO A 82 25.54 -44.34 26.25
C PRO A 82 24.52 -44.87 27.27
N VAL A 83 23.68 -45.80 26.83
CA VAL A 83 22.82 -46.59 27.72
C VAL A 83 23.72 -47.48 28.58
N SER A 84 23.83 -47.17 29.87
CA SER A 84 24.41 -48.04 30.90
C SER A 84 23.46 -49.15 31.31
#